data_AF-A0A918VL35-F1
#
_entry.id   AF-A0A918VL35-F1
#
_cell.length_a   1.000
_cell.length_b   1.000
_cell.length_c   1.000
_cell.angle_alpha   90.00
_cell.angle_beta   90.00
_cell.angle_gamma   90.00
#
_symmetry.space_group_name_H-M   'P 1'
#
loop_
_entity.id
_entity.type
_entity.pdbx_description
1 polymer ?
#
loop_
_entity_poly.entity_id
_entity_poly.type
_entity_poly.pdbx_seq_one_letter_code
_entity_poly.pdbx_strand_id
1 'polypeptide(L)'
;MDAVRPAVERELGGSIEFVIQCVAVSAGRAYVIAEPQRRGGGKIRYYEDDYPFGITVVSTLAFRSGNWVLLKHVIGDSDVWYFDGAPASLRTARCY
;
A
#
# COMPACT_ATOMS: atom_id res chain seq x y z
N MET A 1 -2.85 -9.84 -0.57
CA MET A 1 -3.14 -8.39 -0.69
C MET A 1 -3.50 -8.09 -2.14
N ASP A 2 -4.53 -8.78 -2.63
CA ASP A 2 -4.59 -9.12 -4.07
C ASP A 2 -5.27 -8.04 -4.91
N ALA A 3 -6.07 -7.19 -4.27
CA ALA A 3 -6.61 -5.98 -4.89
C ALA A 3 -5.53 -4.93 -5.20
N VAL A 4 -4.45 -4.89 -4.41
CA VAL A 4 -3.37 -3.89 -4.54
C VAL A 4 -2.22 -4.41 -5.40
N ARG A 5 -1.90 -5.70 -5.28
CA ARG A 5 -0.73 -6.34 -5.91
C ARG A 5 -0.56 -6.03 -7.40
N PRO A 6 -1.58 -6.17 -8.28
CA PRO A 6 -1.39 -5.96 -9.72
C PRO A 6 -0.94 -4.54 -10.07
N ALA A 7 -1.42 -3.54 -9.33
CA ALA A 7 -1.06 -2.15 -9.57
C ALA A 7 0.40 -1.88 -9.18
N VAL A 8 0.83 -2.41 -8.03
CA VAL A 8 2.19 -2.24 -7.52
C VAL A 8 3.21 -3.06 -8.32
N GLU A 9 2.89 -4.29 -8.72
CA GLU A 9 3.78 -5.12 -9.56
C GLU A 9 4.03 -4.50 -10.94
N ARG A 10 3.02 -3.84 -11.51
CA ARG A 10 3.15 -3.11 -12.77
C ARG A 10 4.11 -1.93 -12.66
N GLU A 11 4.15 -1.28 -11.49
CA GLU A 11 5.02 -0.14 -11.23
C GLU A 11 6.44 -0.55 -10.84
N LEU A 12 6.58 -1.59 -10.02
CA LEU A 12 7.87 -2.08 -9.49
C LEU A 12 8.56 -3.13 -10.38
N GLY A 13 7.91 -3.55 -11.47
CA GLY A 13 8.46 -4.50 -12.44
C GLY A 13 8.72 -5.89 -11.85
N GLY A 14 7.66 -6.69 -11.74
CA GLY A 14 7.75 -8.11 -11.39
C GLY A 14 7.03 -8.47 -10.09
N SER A 15 7.02 -9.76 -9.76
CA SER A 15 6.23 -10.27 -8.65
C SER A 15 6.72 -9.81 -7.28
N ILE A 16 5.76 -9.52 -6.40
CA ILE A 16 6.01 -9.05 -5.04
C ILE A 16 5.20 -9.80 -3.99
N GLU A 17 5.66 -9.74 -2.75
CA GLU A 17 4.93 -10.04 -1.53
C GLU A 17 4.82 -8.76 -0.70
N PHE A 18 3.88 -8.74 0.25
CA PHE A 18 3.68 -7.58 1.11
C PHE A 18 3.89 -7.97 2.56
N VAL A 19 4.69 -7.18 3.26
CA VAL A 19 4.73 -7.14 4.73
C VAL A 19 3.75 -6.08 5.17
N ILE A 20 2.67 -6.49 5.82
CA ILE A 20 1.60 -5.58 6.24
C ILE A 20 2.04 -4.86 7.51
N GLN A 21 2.12 -3.54 7.46
CA GLN A 21 2.38 -2.70 8.63
C GLN A 21 1.09 -2.25 9.29
N CYS A 22 0.09 -1.86 8.49
CA CYS A 22 -1.22 -1.50 9.01
C CYS A 22 -2.36 -1.84 8.06
N VAL A 23 -3.50 -2.22 8.65
CA VAL A 23 -4.79 -2.31 7.96
C VAL A 23 -5.86 -1.69 8.86
N ALA A 24 -6.51 -0.65 8.37
CA ALA A 24 -7.65 -0.03 9.01
C ALA A 24 -8.89 -0.17 8.12
N VAL A 25 -10.00 -0.63 8.69
CA VAL A 25 -11.25 -0.87 7.96
C VAL A 25 -12.41 -0.19 8.65
N SER A 26 -13.22 0.55 7.89
CA SER A 26 -14.41 1.23 8.40
C SER A 26 -15.40 1.49 7.27
N ALA A 27 -16.69 1.21 7.50
CA ALA A 27 -17.78 1.48 6.57
C ALA A 27 -17.52 1.03 5.11
N GLY A 28 -16.99 -0.19 4.93
CA GLY A 28 -16.68 -0.73 3.60
C GLY A 28 -15.51 -0.02 2.90
N ARG A 29 -14.70 0.74 3.62
CA ARG A 29 -13.43 1.32 3.15
C ARG A 29 -12.28 0.69 3.92
N ALA A 30 -11.15 0.54 3.26
CA ALA A 30 -9.91 0.13 3.90
C ALA A 30 -8.78 1.11 3.57
N TYR A 31 -7.87 1.27 4.52
CA TYR A 31 -6.59 1.94 4.39
C TYR A 31 -5.50 0.93 4.77
N VAL A 32 -4.48 0.79 3.94
CA VAL A 32 -3.43 -0.21 4.12
C VAL A 32 -2.06 0.43 3.91
N ILE A 33 -1.16 0.18 4.86
CA ILE A 33 0.27 0.47 4.77
C ILE A 33 1.01 -0.86 4.74
N ALA A 34 1.86 -1.07 3.73
CA ALA A 34 2.64 -2.28 3.59
C ALA A 34 3.98 -2.03 2.90
N GLU A 35 4.99 -2.83 3.23
CA GLU A 35 6.26 -2.86 2.51
C GLU A 35 6.22 -3.96 1.44
N PRO A 36 6.48 -3.66 0.16
CA PRO A 36 6.61 -4.67 -0.86
C PRO A 36 8.02 -5.26 -0.84
N GLN A 37 8.10 -6.57 -1.01
CA GLN A 37 9.35 -7.33 -1.12
C GLN A 37 9.28 -8.28 -2.32
N ARG A 38 10.41 -8.68 -2.88
CA ARG A 38 10.47 -9.80 -3.82
C ARG A 38 10.08 -11.08 -3.10
N ARG A 39 9.60 -12.06 -3.87
CA ARG A 39 9.25 -13.39 -3.37
C ARG A 39 10.36 -13.95 -2.47
N GLY A 40 10.02 -14.30 -1.23
CA GLY A 40 10.98 -14.83 -0.26
C GLY A 40 11.78 -13.77 0.51
N GLY A 41 11.35 -12.50 0.49
CA GLY A 41 11.92 -11.45 1.34
C GLY A 41 13.03 -10.60 0.71
N GLY A 42 13.27 -10.72 -0.60
CA GLY A 42 14.29 -9.92 -1.27
C GLY A 42 13.90 -8.44 -1.31
N LYS A 43 14.85 -7.53 -1.05
CA LYS A 43 14.58 -6.09 -1.15
C LYS A 43 14.27 -5.69 -2.59
N ILE A 44 13.36 -4.73 -2.75
CA ILE A 44 13.09 -4.10 -4.04
C ILE A 44 13.99 -2.87 -4.16
N ARG A 45 14.81 -2.81 -5.20
CA ARG A 45 15.58 -1.62 -5.57
C ARG A 45 14.69 -0.75 -6.44
N TYR A 46 14.20 0.34 -5.89
CA TYR A 46 13.37 1.33 -6.56
C TYR A 46 13.95 2.68 -6.20
N TYR A 47 14.50 3.41 -7.17
CA TYR A 47 15.28 4.64 -6.96
C TYR A 47 16.19 4.53 -5.72
N GLU A 48 17.17 3.62 -5.77
CA GLU A 48 17.91 3.13 -4.60
C GLU A 48 18.58 4.23 -3.75
N ASP A 49 18.91 5.37 -4.37
CA ASP A 49 19.45 6.55 -3.69
C ASP A 49 18.39 7.31 -2.85
N ASP A 50 17.12 7.22 -3.23
CA ASP A 50 16.00 7.89 -2.56
C ASP A 50 15.40 7.04 -1.43
N TYR A 51 15.64 5.72 -1.44
CA TYR A 51 14.97 4.75 -0.55
C TYR A 51 15.94 3.71 0.07
N PRO A 52 16.94 4.13 0.87
CA PRO A 52 17.97 3.25 1.43
C PRO A 52 17.42 2.19 2.40
N PHE A 53 16.24 2.42 3.00
CA PHE A 53 15.61 1.53 3.96
C PHE A 53 14.49 0.67 3.35
N GLY A 54 14.22 0.80 2.05
CA GLY A 54 13.09 0.17 1.38
C GLY A 54 11.99 1.15 1.04
N ILE A 55 10.90 0.64 0.46
CA ILE A 55 9.77 1.43 -0.01
C ILE A 55 8.50 1.06 0.74
N THR A 56 7.64 2.04 0.96
CA THR A 56 6.33 1.85 1.59
C THR A 56 5.24 1.99 0.53
N VAL A 57 4.22 1.15 0.59
CA VAL A 57 3.00 1.24 -0.21
C VAL A 57 1.85 1.65 0.69
N VAL A 58 1.20 2.75 0.34
CA VAL A 58 -0.02 3.21 0.99
C VAL A 58 -1.18 3.09 0.01
N SER A 59 -2.29 2.51 0.45
CA SER A 59 -3.43 2.25 -0.43
C SER A 59 -4.78 2.42 0.24
N THR A 60 -5.78 2.81 -0.54
CA THR A 60 -7.19 2.83 -0.16
C THR A 60 -8.01 1.89 -1.01
N LEU A 61 -8.94 1.20 -0.36
CA LEU A 61 -9.83 0.24 -1.00
C LEU A 61 -11.29 0.52 -0.64
N ALA A 62 -12.20 0.11 -1.53
CA ALA A 62 -13.62 0.03 -1.23
C ALA A 62 -14.10 -1.42 -1.39
N PHE A 63 -14.95 -1.87 -0.48
CA PHE A 63 -15.64 -3.14 -0.60
C PHE A 63 -16.87 -2.95 -1.50
N ARG A 64 -16.87 -3.62 -2.65
CA ARG A 64 -17.93 -3.54 -3.66
C ARG A 64 -18.29 -4.96 -4.11
N SER A 65 -19.57 -5.31 -3.99
CA SER A 65 -20.10 -6.60 -4.46
C SER A 65 -19.26 -7.81 -4.01
N GLY A 66 -18.92 -7.86 -2.72
CA GLY A 66 -18.14 -8.98 -2.14
C GLY A 66 -16.63 -8.90 -2.34
N ASN A 67 -16.11 -7.86 -3.01
CA ASN A 67 -14.70 -7.75 -3.37
C ASN A 67 -14.09 -6.43 -2.91
N TRP A 68 -12.82 -6.46 -2.50
CA TRP A 68 -12.05 -5.24 -2.29
C TRP A 68 -11.55 -4.72 -3.63
N VAL A 69 -11.84 -3.45 -3.91
CA VAL A 69 -11.43 -2.75 -5.12
C VAL A 69 -10.45 -1.67 -4.73
N LEU A 70 -9.26 -1.69 -5.33
CA LEU A 70 -8.27 -0.61 -5.18
C LEU A 70 -8.84 0.69 -5.73
N LEU A 71 -8.78 1.75 -4.93
CA LEU A 71 -9.17 3.10 -5.32
C LEU A 71 -7.95 3.92 -5.71
N LYS A 72 -6.92 3.89 -4.88
CA LYS A 72 -5.65 4.60 -5.08
C LYS A 72 -4.54 3.87 -4.33
N HIS A 73 -3.34 3.90 -4.88
CA HIS A 73 -2.10 3.54 -4.19
C HIS A 73 -1.03 4.59 -4.47
N VAL A 74 -0.02 4.61 -3.60
CA VAL A 74 1.21 5.40 -3.73
C VAL A 74 2.38 4.55 -3.25
N ILE A 75 3.55 4.73 -3.85
CA ILE A 75 4.80 4.06 -3.48
C ILE A 75 5.82 5.13 -3.04
N GLY A 76 6.49 4.89 -1.92
CA GLY A 76 7.55 5.76 -1.38
C GLY A 76 7.14 6.47 -0.09
N ASP A 77 8.14 6.89 0.69
CA ASP A 77 8.00 7.56 1.99
C ASP A 77 7.56 9.04 1.86
N SER A 78 7.86 9.67 0.72
CA SER A 78 7.62 11.09 0.46
C SER A 78 6.20 11.43 0.01
N ASP A 79 5.47 10.46 -0.54
CA ASP A 79 4.20 10.71 -1.22
C ASP A 79 2.99 10.21 -0.38
N VAL A 80 3.29 9.59 0.77
CA VAL A 80 2.31 9.29 1.85
C VAL A 80 1.66 10.57 2.38
N TRP A 81 2.43 11.66 2.47
CA TRP A 81 2.00 12.95 3.01
C TRP A 81 0.90 13.62 2.17
N TYR A 82 0.77 13.26 0.88
CA TYR A 82 -0.25 13.78 -0.04
C TYR A 82 -1.40 12.79 -0.31
N PHE A 83 -1.43 11.65 0.39
CA PHE A 83 -2.45 10.64 0.17
C PHE A 83 -3.78 11.00 0.86
N ASP A 84 -4.55 11.92 0.25
CA ASP A 84 -5.87 12.39 0.74
C ASP A 84 -7.02 11.36 0.55
N GLY A 85 -6.70 10.13 0.12
CA GLY A 85 -7.69 9.14 -0.30
C GLY A 85 -8.41 8.41 0.84
N ALA A 86 -7.96 8.56 2.09
CA ALA A 86 -8.57 7.91 3.24
C ALA A 86 -9.68 8.79 3.87
N PRO A 87 -10.88 8.23 4.13
CA PRO A 87 -11.90 8.89 4.94
C PRO A 87 -11.32 9.36 6.28
N ALA A 88 -11.78 10.50 6.80
CA ALA A 88 -11.30 11.05 8.07
C ALA A 88 -11.41 10.04 9.24
N SER A 89 -12.40 9.15 9.22
CA SER A 89 -12.58 8.06 10.20
C SER A 89 -11.49 6.99 10.17
N LEU A 90 -10.75 6.89 9.06
CA LEU A 90 -9.61 5.99 8.90
C LEU A 90 -8.26 6.66 9.13
N ARG A 91 -8.22 8.01 9.18
CA ARG A 91 -7.00 8.77 9.53
C ARG A 91 -6.64 8.69 11.01
N THR A 92 -7.60 8.32 11.87
CA THR A 92 -7.41 8.13 13.32
C THR A 92 -7.28 6.67 13.72
N ALA A 93 -7.49 5.73 12.78
CA ALA A 93 -7.14 4.34 13.02
C ALA A 93 -5.63 4.28 13.18
N ARG A 94 -5.15 3.77 14.32
CA ARG A 94 -3.74 3.74 14.77
C ARG A 94 -2.83 2.94 13.83
N CYS A 95 -2.67 3.43 12.62
CA CYS A 95 -1.61 3.16 11.68
C CYS A 95 -0.53 4.23 11.95
N TYR A 96 0.06 4.15 13.14
CA TYR A 96 0.90 5.17 13.80
C TYR A 96 0.17 6.46 14.19
#